data_AF-A0A850MNM5-F1
#
_entry.id   AF-A0A850MNM5-F1
#
_cell.length_a   1.000
_cell.length_b   1.000
_cell.length_c   1.000
_cell.angle_alpha   90.00
_cell.angle_beta   90.00
_cell.angle_gamma   90.00
#
_symmetry.space_group_name_H-M   'P 1'
#
loop_
_entity.id
_entity.type
_entity.pdbx_description
1 polymer ?
#
loop_
_entity_poly.entity_id
_entity_poly.type
_entity_poly.pdbx_seq_one_letter_code
_entity_poly.pdbx_strand_id
1 'polypeptide(L)'
;MAVNFGFLMIVSTVVGEAESGGRMATGCLFHMIGGTVLHGILMGLMVAFLLPILLGGSSAAPISGIIAQLWSIIKIGIIAVIAVIILSIMPIIGAFIADSPGIQAFLEGAIIFRLLSGYATEEILRVVNVQISVYPGFWASIGFLVIAGVLVRVIIFGVALLSVPLEGTALGELVPAVIVPVIGVLGGIVPLFMYGSYVRLSVMQLIGG
;
A
#
# COMPACT_ATOMS: atom_id res chain seq x y z
N MET A 1 -10.04 3.61 4.65
CA MET A 1 -11.12 4.38 5.31
C MET A 1 -11.58 3.79 6.65
N ALA A 2 -11.82 2.49 6.82
CA ALA A 2 -12.25 1.93 8.13
C ALA A 2 -11.26 2.19 9.28
N VAL A 3 -9.96 2.08 9.02
CA VAL A 3 -8.90 2.42 9.99
C VAL A 3 -8.88 3.92 10.29
N ASN A 4 -9.08 4.77 9.27
CA ASN A 4 -9.20 6.21 9.44
C ASN A 4 -10.47 6.59 10.22
N PHE A 5 -11.57 5.85 10.06
CA PHE A 5 -12.81 6.02 10.80
C PHE A 5 -12.66 5.60 12.27
N GLY A 6 -12.02 4.45 12.53
CA GLY A 6 -11.72 4.01 13.89
C GLY A 6 -10.76 4.97 14.60
N PHE A 7 -9.74 5.44 13.89
CA PHE A 7 -8.82 6.46 14.39
C PHE A 7 -9.51 7.81 14.61
N LEU A 8 -10.38 8.26 13.69
CA LEU A 8 -11.19 9.47 13.87
C LEU A 8 -12.16 9.34 15.03
N MET A 9 -12.77 8.17 15.26
CA MET A 9 -13.61 7.94 16.44
C MET A 9 -12.79 8.05 17.73
N ILE A 10 -11.62 7.41 17.79
CA ILE A 10 -10.71 7.48 18.96
C ILE A 10 -10.22 8.91 19.20
N VAL A 11 -9.87 9.65 18.15
CA VAL A 11 -9.45 11.05 18.27
C VAL A 11 -10.64 11.93 18.68
N SER A 12 -11.84 11.68 18.16
CA SER A 12 -13.05 12.43 18.53
C SER A 12 -13.47 12.23 19.99
N THR A 13 -13.20 11.04 20.55
CA THR A 13 -13.48 10.75 21.98
C THR A 13 -12.40 11.32 22.90
N VAL A 14 -11.15 11.40 22.44
CA VAL A 14 -10.03 11.99 23.20
C VAL A 14 -10.03 13.52 23.20
N VAL A 15 -10.52 14.17 22.12
CA VAL A 15 -10.42 15.64 21.95
C VAL A 15 -11.58 16.42 22.61
N GLY A 16 -12.65 15.77 23.06
CA GLY A 16 -13.69 16.41 23.88
C GLY A 16 -14.55 17.48 23.19
N GLU A 17 -15.59 17.94 23.87
CA GLU A 17 -16.66 18.84 23.39
C GLU A 17 -16.25 20.32 23.24
N ALA A 18 -15.12 20.63 22.60
CA ALA A 18 -14.72 22.02 22.33
C ALA A 18 -15.11 22.50 20.91
N GLU A 19 -15.38 23.80 20.78
CA GLU A 19 -16.09 24.49 19.70
C GLU A 19 -15.79 24.07 18.23
N SER A 20 -16.85 24.16 17.42
CA SER A 20 -17.05 23.45 16.14
C SER A 20 -16.02 23.71 15.02
N GLY A 21 -15.33 24.85 15.03
CA GLY A 21 -14.31 25.18 14.01
C GLY A 21 -12.95 24.51 14.27
N GLY A 22 -12.51 24.48 15.53
CA GLY A 22 -11.25 23.85 15.93
C GLY A 22 -11.28 22.33 15.79
N ARG A 23 -12.42 21.70 16.07
CA ARG A 23 -12.66 20.25 15.88
C ARG A 23 -12.65 19.82 14.42
N MET A 24 -13.23 20.60 13.52
CA MET A 24 -13.16 20.30 12.09
C MET A 24 -11.73 20.42 11.56
N ALA A 25 -10.99 21.46 11.96
CA ALA A 25 -9.62 21.65 11.54
C ALA A 25 -8.68 20.56 12.08
N THR A 26 -8.78 20.22 13.37
CA THR A 26 -8.01 19.12 13.97
C THR A 26 -8.40 17.76 13.41
N GLY A 27 -9.70 17.51 13.16
CA GLY A 27 -10.18 16.30 12.49
C GLY A 27 -9.62 16.13 11.07
N CYS A 28 -9.61 17.21 10.27
CA CYS A 28 -9.01 17.19 8.93
C CYS A 28 -7.50 16.98 8.96
N LEU A 29 -6.79 17.64 9.88
CA LEU A 29 -5.33 17.54 9.99
C LEU A 29 -4.90 16.15 10.47
N PHE A 30 -5.62 15.58 11.45
CA PHE A 30 -5.41 14.19 11.89
C PHE A 30 -5.79 13.18 10.82
N HIS A 31 -6.86 13.42 10.05
CA HIS A 31 -7.22 12.52 8.95
C HIS A 31 -6.16 12.54 7.85
N MET A 32 -5.69 13.72 7.45
CA MET A 32 -4.76 13.88 6.35
C MET A 32 -3.37 13.35 6.69
N ILE A 33 -2.85 13.68 7.88
CA ILE A 33 -1.49 13.29 8.28
C ILE A 33 -1.50 11.95 9.00
N GLY A 34 -2.32 11.83 10.05
CA GLY A 34 -2.38 10.61 10.87
C GLY A 34 -2.89 9.41 10.09
N GLY A 35 -3.92 9.59 9.25
CA GLY A 35 -4.46 8.51 8.43
C GLY A 35 -3.48 7.98 7.39
N THR A 36 -2.74 8.87 6.71
CA THR A 36 -1.75 8.48 5.69
C THR A 36 -0.54 7.80 6.33
N VAL A 37 -0.04 8.34 7.45
CA VAL A 37 1.08 7.73 8.17
C VAL A 37 0.70 6.35 8.72
N LEU A 38 -0.48 6.22 9.32
CA LEU A 38 -0.97 4.94 9.82
C LEU A 38 -1.17 3.93 8.68
N HIS A 39 -1.70 4.37 7.54
CA HIS A 39 -1.80 3.52 6.34
C HIS A 39 -0.43 2.99 5.91
N GLY A 40 0.58 3.85 5.79
CA GLY A 40 1.93 3.43 5.43
C GLY A 40 2.58 2.48 6.43
N ILE A 41 2.34 2.66 7.74
CA ILE A 41 2.81 1.73 8.78
C ILE A 41 2.13 0.37 8.64
N LEU A 42 0.81 0.33 8.46
CA LEU A 42 0.05 -0.90 8.28
C LEU A 42 0.44 -1.61 6.98
N MET A 43 0.66 -0.86 5.91
CA MET A 43 1.19 -1.39 4.65
C MET A 43 2.59 -1.97 4.86
N GLY A 44 3.44 -1.29 5.64
CA GLY A 44 4.75 -1.77 6.08
C GLY A 44 4.69 -3.14 6.74
N LEU A 45 3.81 -3.28 7.74
CA LEU A 45 3.58 -4.53 8.45
C LEU A 45 3.06 -5.63 7.52
N MET A 46 2.11 -5.30 6.65
CA MET A 46 1.53 -6.26 5.71
C MET A 46 2.58 -6.76 4.71
N VAL A 47 3.37 -5.87 4.12
CA VAL A 47 4.43 -6.25 3.18
C VAL A 47 5.51 -7.05 3.90
N ALA A 48 5.93 -6.66 5.11
CA ALA A 48 6.90 -7.44 5.89
C ALA A 48 6.40 -8.85 6.20
N PHE A 49 5.12 -9.00 6.53
CA PHE A 49 4.48 -10.31 6.75
C PHE A 49 4.43 -11.14 5.47
N LEU A 50 4.07 -10.53 4.34
CA LEU A 50 3.97 -11.20 3.05
C LEU A 50 5.32 -11.35 2.32
N LEU A 51 6.38 -10.72 2.81
CA LEU A 51 7.68 -10.64 2.13
C LEU A 51 8.23 -12.01 1.72
N PRO A 52 8.24 -13.05 2.58
CA PRO A 52 8.73 -14.36 2.17
C PRO A 52 7.90 -14.95 1.04
N ILE A 53 6.56 -14.79 1.07
CA ILE A 53 5.66 -15.26 0.00
C ILE A 53 5.95 -14.50 -1.31
N LEU A 54 6.13 -13.18 -1.23
CA LEU A 54 6.47 -12.35 -2.40
C LEU A 54 7.80 -12.75 -3.04
N LEU A 55 8.74 -13.27 -2.23
CA LEU A 55 10.03 -13.81 -2.69
C LEU A 55 9.98 -15.32 -3.03
N GLY A 56 8.81 -15.97 -2.95
CA GLY A 56 8.61 -17.36 -3.36
C GLY A 56 8.65 -18.41 -2.24
N GLY A 57 8.68 -17.99 -0.98
CA GLY A 57 8.52 -18.87 0.18
C GLY A 57 7.10 -19.44 0.31
N SER A 58 6.98 -20.55 1.03
CA SER A 58 5.71 -21.28 1.22
C SER A 58 4.83 -20.73 2.36
N SER A 59 5.39 -19.88 3.23
CA SER A 59 4.69 -19.32 4.39
C SER A 59 5.02 -17.85 4.59
N ALA A 60 4.12 -17.12 5.26
CA ALA A 60 4.36 -15.75 5.70
C ALA A 60 5.47 -15.68 6.76
N ALA A 61 5.98 -14.47 7.01
CA ALA A 61 7.00 -14.24 8.04
C ALA A 61 6.44 -14.55 9.44
N PRO A 62 7.22 -15.18 10.33
CA PRO A 62 6.78 -15.42 11.70
C PRO A 62 6.58 -14.08 12.42
N ILE A 63 5.51 -14.00 13.22
CA ILE A 63 5.15 -12.78 13.97
C ILE A 63 6.31 -12.33 14.88
N SER A 64 7.06 -13.27 15.45
CA SER A 64 8.25 -12.97 16.26
C SER A 64 9.31 -12.19 15.49
N GLY A 65 9.53 -12.52 14.22
CA GLY A 65 10.46 -11.80 13.34
C GLY A 65 9.98 -10.39 13.01
N ILE A 66 8.66 -10.21 12.83
CA ILE A 66 8.05 -8.89 12.60
C ILE A 66 8.21 -8.00 13.82
N ILE A 67 7.94 -8.53 15.02
CA ILE A 67 8.08 -7.77 16.27
C ILE A 67 9.54 -7.34 16.46
N ALA A 68 10.49 -8.24 16.20
CA ALA A 68 11.92 -7.92 16.31
C ALA A 68 12.36 -6.78 15.37
N GLN A 69 11.74 -6.66 14.19
CA GLN A 69 12.05 -5.64 13.19
C GLN A 69 11.04 -4.49 13.14
N LEU A 70 10.11 -4.41 14.10
CA LEU A 70 8.96 -3.51 14.06
C LEU A 70 9.38 -2.05 13.84
N TRP A 71 10.44 -1.62 14.52
CA TRP A 71 10.96 -0.25 14.39
C TRP A 71 11.50 0.06 12.99
N SER A 72 12.21 -0.90 12.38
CA SER A 72 12.71 -0.77 11.01
C SER A 72 11.55 -0.74 10.00
N ILE A 73 10.53 -1.56 10.20
CA ILE A 73 9.32 -1.59 9.37
C ILE A 73 8.58 -0.25 9.43
N ILE A 74 8.41 0.32 10.63
CA ILE A 74 7.78 1.64 10.80
C ILE A 74 8.56 2.73 10.05
N LYS A 75 9.89 2.74 10.17
CA LYS A 75 10.75 3.70 9.44
C LYS A 75 10.58 3.56 7.93
N ILE A 76 10.58 2.33 7.41
CA ILE A 76 10.40 2.07 5.98
C ILE A 76 9.00 2.51 5.53
N GLY A 77 7.95 2.27 6.32
CA GLY A 77 6.60 2.75 6.05
C GLY A 77 6.53 4.27 5.96
N ILE A 78 7.16 4.99 6.90
CA ILE A 78 7.22 6.45 6.89
C ILE A 78 7.98 6.97 5.66
N ILE A 79 9.11 6.34 5.31
CA ILE A 79 9.88 6.69 4.10
C ILE A 79 9.03 6.50 2.84
N ALA A 80 8.27 5.41 2.76
CA ALA A 80 7.38 5.15 1.62
C ALA A 80 6.28 6.21 1.50
N VAL A 81 5.64 6.59 2.61
CA VAL A 81 4.64 7.67 2.64
C VAL A 81 5.25 8.98 2.13
N ILE A 82 6.42 9.37 2.63
CA ILE A 82 7.11 10.60 2.19
C ILE A 82 7.41 10.52 0.68
N ALA A 83 7.92 9.39 0.20
CA ALA A 83 8.22 9.21 -1.21
C ALA A 83 6.97 9.32 -2.08
N VAL A 84 5.85 8.72 -1.67
CA VAL A 84 4.58 8.81 -2.39
C VAL A 84 4.00 10.23 -2.35
N ILE A 85 4.11 10.94 -1.22
CA ILE A 85 3.73 12.37 -1.15
C ILE A 85 4.53 13.20 -2.15
N ILE A 86 5.85 12.99 -2.25
CA ILE A 86 6.69 13.69 -3.22
C ILE A 86 6.26 13.37 -4.66
N LEU A 87 5.97 12.10 -4.96
CA LEU A 87 5.45 11.69 -6.27
C LEU A 87 4.09 12.32 -6.59
N SER A 88 3.23 12.52 -5.58
CA SER A 88 1.93 13.15 -5.73
C SER A 88 2.00 14.65 -6.07
N ILE A 89 3.15 15.31 -5.90
CA ILE A 89 3.35 16.71 -6.34
C ILE A 89 3.37 16.78 -7.88
N MET A 90 3.75 15.70 -8.57
CA MET A 90 3.73 15.66 -10.03
C MET A 90 2.28 15.63 -10.53
N PRO A 91 1.82 16.57 -11.37
CA PRO A 91 0.39 16.72 -11.69
C PRO A 91 -0.27 15.45 -12.25
N ILE A 92 0.42 14.74 -13.14
CA ILE A 92 -0.11 13.53 -13.78
C ILE A 92 -0.20 12.40 -12.74
N ILE A 93 0.90 12.11 -12.03
CA ILE A 93 0.97 11.01 -11.07
C ILE A 93 0.08 11.28 -9.85
N GLY A 94 0.08 12.52 -9.36
CA GLY A 94 -0.75 12.97 -8.26
C GLY A 94 -2.24 12.83 -8.54
N ALA A 95 -2.70 13.15 -9.75
CA ALA A 95 -4.09 12.91 -10.15
C ALA A 95 -4.44 11.41 -10.09
N PHE A 96 -3.56 10.53 -10.61
CA PHE A 96 -3.78 9.09 -10.53
C PHE A 96 -3.83 8.56 -9.09
N ILE A 97 -2.93 9.03 -8.21
CA ILE A 97 -2.90 8.63 -6.80
C ILE A 97 -4.14 9.12 -6.06
N ALA A 98 -4.53 10.38 -6.27
CA ALA A 98 -5.68 11.00 -5.63
C ALA A 98 -7.01 10.33 -6.01
N ASP A 99 -7.14 9.92 -7.27
CA ASP A 99 -8.36 9.27 -7.78
C ASP A 99 -8.48 7.80 -7.37
N SER A 100 -7.41 7.18 -6.85
CA SER A 100 -7.39 5.73 -6.63
C SER A 100 -6.57 5.31 -5.42
N PRO A 101 -7.22 4.99 -4.27
CA PRO A 101 -6.54 4.48 -3.08
C PRO A 101 -5.72 3.21 -3.33
N GLY A 102 -6.10 2.40 -4.33
CA GLY A 102 -5.36 1.21 -4.72
C GLY A 102 -4.03 1.50 -5.39
N ILE A 103 -3.93 2.58 -6.18
CA ILE A 103 -2.66 3.01 -6.79
C ILE A 103 -1.70 3.49 -5.70
N GLN A 104 -2.19 4.25 -4.72
CA GLN A 104 -1.41 4.65 -3.56
C GLN A 104 -0.88 3.42 -2.80
N ALA A 105 -1.74 2.46 -2.46
CA ALA A 105 -1.35 1.24 -1.78
C ALA A 105 -0.32 0.42 -2.57
N PHE A 106 -0.46 0.32 -3.90
CA PHE A 106 0.53 -0.32 -4.76
C PHE A 106 1.89 0.38 -4.68
N LEU A 107 1.94 1.71 -4.82
CA LEU A 107 3.18 2.47 -4.79
C LEU A 107 3.88 2.39 -3.44
N GLU A 108 3.15 2.59 -2.34
CA GLU A 108 3.68 2.41 -0.99
C GLU A 108 4.21 0.99 -0.81
N GLY A 109 3.40 -0.01 -1.18
CA GLY A 109 3.77 -1.42 -1.11
C GLY A 109 5.04 -1.74 -1.91
N ALA A 110 5.18 -1.24 -3.12
CA ALA A 110 6.32 -1.50 -3.99
C ALA A 110 7.62 -0.87 -3.44
N ILE A 111 7.53 0.34 -2.88
CA ILE A 111 8.66 1.02 -2.23
C ILE A 111 9.07 0.26 -0.97
N ILE A 112 8.11 -0.08 -0.11
CA ILE A 112 8.34 -0.84 1.12
C ILE A 112 8.96 -2.21 0.79
N PHE A 113 8.40 -2.91 -0.19
CA PHE A 113 8.91 -4.20 -0.64
C PHE A 113 10.37 -4.06 -1.06
N ARG A 114 10.69 -3.10 -1.95
CA ARG A 114 12.07 -2.87 -2.41
C ARG A 114 13.04 -2.58 -1.27
N LEU A 115 12.63 -1.78 -0.29
CA LEU A 115 13.47 -1.44 0.87
C LEU A 115 13.68 -2.64 1.80
N LEU A 116 12.66 -3.46 2.01
CA LEU A 116 12.76 -4.67 2.85
C LEU A 116 13.52 -5.81 2.16
N SER A 117 13.28 -6.05 0.87
CA SER A 117 13.96 -7.09 0.09
C SER A 117 15.37 -6.69 -0.33
N GLY A 118 15.73 -5.40 -0.23
CA GLY A 118 17.04 -4.85 -0.63
C GLY A 118 18.20 -5.66 -0.08
N TYR A 119 18.27 -5.81 1.23
CA TYR A 119 19.34 -6.56 1.91
C TYR A 119 19.43 -8.02 1.45
N ALA A 120 18.30 -8.72 1.40
CA ALA A 120 18.28 -10.12 0.98
C ALA A 120 18.73 -10.29 -0.47
N THR A 121 18.34 -9.36 -1.34
CA THR A 121 18.65 -9.49 -2.77
C THR A 121 20.07 -9.05 -3.11
N GLU A 122 20.59 -8.03 -2.42
CA GLU A 122 21.99 -7.61 -2.55
C GLU A 122 22.96 -8.73 -2.13
N GLU A 123 22.64 -9.46 -1.06
CA GLU A 123 23.47 -10.58 -0.61
C GLU A 123 23.51 -11.69 -1.68
N ILE A 124 22.37 -12.04 -2.28
CA ILE A 124 22.32 -13.03 -3.35
C ILE A 124 23.13 -12.55 -4.58
N LEU A 125 22.99 -11.28 -4.97
CA LEU A 125 23.71 -10.74 -6.12
C LEU A 125 25.23 -10.70 -5.92
N ARG A 126 25.69 -10.46 -4.68
CA ARG A 126 27.11 -10.55 -4.33
C ARG A 126 27.65 -11.97 -4.48
N VAL A 127 26.90 -12.97 -4.04
CA VAL A 127 27.30 -14.39 -4.16
C VAL A 127 27.42 -14.81 -5.63
N VAL A 128 26.53 -14.33 -6.50
CA VAL A 128 26.51 -14.66 -7.93
C VAL A 128 27.46 -13.76 -8.76
N ASN A 129 28.07 -12.75 -8.14
CA ASN A 129 28.96 -11.77 -8.77
C ASN A 129 28.31 -11.03 -9.97
N VAL A 130 27.02 -10.70 -9.85
CA VAL A 130 26.27 -9.98 -10.88
C VAL A 130 25.90 -8.59 -10.37
N GLN A 131 26.23 -7.55 -11.13
CA GLN A 131 25.97 -6.14 -10.78
C GLN A 131 24.64 -5.60 -11.36
N ILE A 132 23.78 -6.47 -11.88
CA ILE A 132 22.52 -6.07 -12.53
C ILE A 132 21.42 -5.88 -11.48
N SER A 133 20.67 -4.78 -11.59
CA SER A 133 19.48 -4.55 -10.77
C SER A 133 18.38 -5.56 -11.10
N VAL A 134 17.97 -6.34 -10.10
CA VAL A 134 16.81 -7.26 -10.15
C VAL A 134 15.45 -6.56 -10.08
N TYR A 135 15.44 -5.30 -9.64
CA TYR A 135 14.21 -4.53 -9.52
C TYR A 135 13.75 -4.02 -10.89
N PRO A 136 12.43 -3.94 -11.14
CA PRO A 136 11.87 -3.29 -12.32
C PRO A 136 12.50 -1.93 -12.60
N GLY A 137 12.96 -1.74 -13.84
CA GLY A 137 13.38 -0.43 -14.33
C GLY A 137 12.21 0.56 -14.39
N PHE A 138 12.50 1.79 -14.82
CA PHE A 138 11.50 2.86 -14.91
C PHE A 138 10.29 2.47 -15.77
N TRP A 139 10.52 1.99 -16.99
CA TRP A 139 9.45 1.59 -17.91
C TRP A 139 8.61 0.40 -17.41
N ALA A 140 9.27 -0.60 -16.81
CA ALA A 140 8.57 -1.74 -16.21
C ALA A 140 7.71 -1.29 -15.01
N SER A 141 8.22 -0.37 -14.19
CA SER A 141 7.48 0.22 -13.06
C SER A 141 6.24 1.00 -13.53
N ILE A 142 6.35 1.76 -14.64
CA ILE A 142 5.18 2.38 -15.28
C ILE A 142 4.18 1.32 -15.75
N GLY A 143 4.66 0.22 -16.34
CA GLY A 143 3.79 -0.90 -16.73
C GLY A 143 2.98 -1.44 -15.56
N PHE A 144 3.61 -1.70 -14.41
CA PHE A 144 2.90 -2.14 -13.20
C PHE A 144 1.93 -1.09 -12.65
N LEU A 145 2.28 0.20 -12.72
CA LEU A 145 1.39 1.30 -12.33
C LEU A 145 0.13 1.32 -13.20
N VAL A 146 0.27 1.14 -14.52
CA VAL A 146 -0.87 1.08 -15.45
C VAL A 146 -1.73 -0.14 -15.16
N ILE A 147 -1.12 -1.31 -14.94
CA ILE A 147 -1.84 -2.53 -14.56
C ILE A 147 -2.63 -2.31 -13.26
N ALA A 148 -2.00 -1.68 -12.25
CA ALA A 148 -2.65 -1.34 -11.00
C ALA A 148 -3.84 -0.41 -11.20
N GLY A 149 -3.67 0.67 -11.99
CA GLY A 149 -4.75 1.60 -12.27
C GLY A 149 -5.93 0.97 -13.01
N VAL A 150 -5.66 0.13 -14.01
CA VAL A 150 -6.70 -0.61 -14.74
C VAL A 150 -7.41 -1.58 -13.80
N LEU A 151 -6.66 -2.39 -13.05
CA LEU A 151 -7.22 -3.42 -12.17
C LEU A 151 -8.09 -2.79 -11.08
N VAL A 152 -7.61 -1.74 -10.43
CA VAL A 152 -8.37 -1.03 -9.39
C VAL A 152 -9.65 -0.44 -9.96
N ARG A 153 -9.61 0.17 -11.16
CA ARG A 153 -10.82 0.69 -11.82
C ARG A 153 -11.81 -0.40 -12.18
N VAL A 154 -11.36 -1.53 -12.71
CA VAL A 154 -12.22 -2.68 -13.03
C VAL A 154 -12.91 -3.21 -11.77
N ILE A 155 -12.16 -3.33 -10.67
CA ILE A 155 -12.70 -3.81 -9.40
C ILE A 155 -13.71 -2.80 -8.83
N ILE A 156 -13.38 -1.51 -8.79
CA ILE A 156 -14.30 -0.46 -8.30
C ILE A 156 -15.57 -0.41 -9.16
N PHE A 157 -15.44 -0.52 -10.48
CA PHE A 157 -16.58 -0.59 -11.40
C PHE A 157 -17.46 -1.82 -11.10
N GLY A 158 -16.86 -2.99 -10.87
CA GLY A 158 -17.59 -4.19 -10.47
C GLY A 158 -18.36 -3.99 -9.16
N VAL A 159 -17.72 -3.39 -8.13
CA VAL A 159 -18.38 -3.08 -6.85
C VAL A 159 -19.51 -2.08 -7.04
N ALA A 160 -19.33 -1.05 -7.87
CA ALA A 160 -20.36 -0.06 -8.18
C ALA A 160 -21.57 -0.68 -8.89
N LEU A 161 -21.37 -1.62 -9.81
CA LEU A 161 -22.48 -2.35 -10.44
C LEU A 161 -23.25 -3.19 -9.44
N LEU A 162 -22.55 -3.83 -8.48
CA LEU A 162 -23.18 -4.60 -7.40
C LEU A 162 -23.90 -3.72 -6.37
N SER A 163 -23.57 -2.42 -6.29
CA SER A 163 -24.21 -1.50 -5.35
C SER A 163 -25.52 -0.91 -5.85
N VAL A 164 -25.75 -0.88 -7.17
CA VAL A 164 -27.01 -0.40 -7.78
C VAL A 164 -28.27 -1.05 -7.17
N PRO A 165 -28.36 -2.39 -7.03
CA PRO A 165 -29.55 -3.01 -6.43
C PRO A 165 -29.69 -2.79 -4.92
N LEU A 166 -28.68 -2.22 -4.25
CA LEU A 166 -28.66 -1.97 -2.81
C LEU A 166 -29.01 -0.51 -2.47
N GLU A 167 -29.33 0.30 -3.47
CA GLU A 167 -29.71 1.70 -3.30
C GLU A 167 -30.91 1.85 -2.34
N GLY A 168 -30.80 2.73 -1.35
CA GLY A 168 -31.82 2.94 -0.32
C GLY A 168 -31.76 1.98 0.88
N THR A 169 -30.79 1.07 0.93
CA THR A 169 -30.54 0.21 2.11
C THR A 169 -29.34 0.68 2.92
N ALA A 170 -29.27 0.31 4.21
CA ALA A 170 -28.08 0.55 5.04
C ALA A 170 -26.79 -0.05 4.45
N LEU A 171 -26.90 -1.16 3.70
CA LEU A 171 -25.78 -1.72 2.95
C LEU A 171 -25.34 -0.82 1.80
N GLY A 172 -26.28 -0.17 1.09
CA GLY A 172 -25.99 0.78 0.03
C GLY A 172 -25.16 1.97 0.49
N GLU A 173 -25.36 2.44 1.73
CA GLU A 173 -24.54 3.50 2.34
C GLU A 173 -23.14 3.02 2.74
N LEU A 174 -23.01 1.76 3.19
CA LEU A 174 -21.73 1.16 3.57
C LEU A 174 -20.82 0.87 2.38
N VAL A 175 -21.37 0.61 1.20
CA VAL A 175 -20.59 0.27 0.01
C VAL A 175 -19.58 1.37 -0.36
N PRO A 176 -19.97 2.63 -0.61
CA PRO A 176 -19.01 3.68 -0.97
C PRO A 176 -18.10 4.08 0.20
N ALA A 177 -18.59 4.04 1.44
CA ALA A 177 -17.84 4.50 2.61
C ALA A 177 -16.74 3.52 3.06
N VAL A 178 -16.99 2.21 2.95
CA VAL A 178 -16.11 1.18 3.53
C VAL A 178 -15.66 0.16 2.49
N ILE A 179 -16.59 -0.41 1.72
CA ILE A 179 -16.29 -1.53 0.83
C ILE A 179 -15.41 -1.08 -0.34
N VAL A 180 -15.79 -0.01 -1.05
CA VAL A 180 -15.04 0.51 -2.21
C VAL A 180 -13.59 0.85 -1.83
N PRO A 181 -13.30 1.58 -0.74
CA PRO A 181 -11.92 1.87 -0.35
C PRO A 181 -11.11 0.63 0.05
N VAL A 182 -11.72 -0.31 0.79
CA VAL A 182 -11.04 -1.55 1.22
C VAL A 182 -10.70 -2.40 0.00
N ILE A 183 -11.68 -2.62 -0.86
CA ILE A 183 -11.50 -3.39 -2.09
C ILE A 183 -10.53 -2.68 -3.04
N GLY A 184 -10.55 -1.35 -3.11
CA GLY A 184 -9.58 -0.56 -3.87
C GLY A 184 -8.15 -0.83 -3.41
N VAL A 185 -7.90 -0.83 -2.10
CA VAL A 185 -6.58 -1.20 -1.52
C VAL A 185 -6.21 -2.64 -1.88
N LEU A 186 -7.13 -3.59 -1.76
CA LEU A 186 -6.90 -4.99 -2.17
C LEU A 186 -6.55 -5.08 -3.67
N GLY A 187 -7.18 -4.26 -4.51
CA GLY A 187 -6.84 -4.13 -5.92
C GLY A 187 -5.41 -3.68 -6.17
N GLY A 188 -4.84 -2.85 -5.28
CA GLY A 188 -3.43 -2.44 -5.32
C GLY A 188 -2.44 -3.53 -4.87
N ILE A 189 -2.90 -4.51 -4.09
CA ILE A 189 -2.06 -5.62 -3.60
C ILE A 189 -1.75 -6.62 -4.72
N VAL A 190 -2.68 -6.87 -5.65
CA VAL A 190 -2.46 -7.82 -6.75
C VAL A 190 -1.26 -7.42 -7.65
N PRO A 191 -1.16 -6.18 -8.15
CA PRO A 191 0.03 -5.70 -8.88
C PRO A 191 1.30 -5.74 -8.03
N LEU A 192 1.20 -5.59 -6.71
CA LEU A 192 2.34 -5.76 -5.81
C LEU A 192 2.84 -7.22 -5.80
N PHE A 193 1.95 -8.21 -5.81
CA PHE A 193 2.33 -9.62 -6.00
C PHE A 193 2.98 -9.85 -7.37
N MET A 194 2.48 -9.20 -8.43
CA MET A 194 3.11 -9.27 -9.75
C MET A 194 4.51 -8.65 -9.75
N TYR A 195 4.69 -7.51 -9.07
CA TYR A 195 5.98 -6.86 -8.89
C TYR A 195 6.96 -7.76 -8.13
N GLY A 196 6.52 -8.36 -7.01
CA GLY A 196 7.33 -9.30 -6.23
C GLY A 196 7.72 -10.53 -7.05
N SER A 197 6.78 -11.07 -7.83
CA SER A 197 7.02 -12.20 -8.74
C SER A 197 8.04 -11.86 -9.82
N TYR A 198 8.01 -10.64 -10.38
CA TYR A 198 9.02 -10.17 -11.33
C TYR A 198 10.41 -10.18 -10.69
N VAL A 199 10.55 -9.64 -9.47
CA VAL A 199 11.84 -9.61 -8.77
C VAL A 199 12.33 -11.03 -8.48
N ARG A 200 11.46 -11.90 -7.97
CA ARG A 200 11.76 -13.32 -7.76
C ARG A 200 12.24 -14.00 -9.03
N LEU A 201 11.53 -13.85 -10.14
CA LEU A 201 11.89 -14.46 -11.42
C LEU A 201 13.24 -13.92 -11.94
N SER A 202 13.49 -12.63 -11.77
CA SER A 202 14.77 -12.00 -12.13
C SER A 202 15.92 -12.59 -11.30
N VAL A 203 15.72 -12.79 -10.00
CA VAL A 203 16.70 -13.46 -9.13
C VAL A 203 16.92 -14.90 -9.57
N MET A 204 15.84 -15.65 -9.84
CA MET A 204 15.90 -17.06 -10.28
C MET A 204 16.65 -17.23 -11.60
N GLN A 205 16.48 -16.32 -12.56
CA GLN A 205 17.22 -16.33 -13.82
C GLN A 205 18.72 -16.12 -13.64
N LEU A 206 19.12 -15.33 -12.64
CA LEU A 206 20.54 -15.07 -12.36
C LEU A 206 21.24 -16.23 -11.66
N ILE A 207 20.53 -16.96 -10.79
CA ILE A 207 21.09 -18.14 -10.08
C ILE A 207 21.04 -19.43 -10.91
N GLY A 208 20.55 -19.37 -12.16
CA GLY A 208 20.48 -20.54 -13.06
C GLY A 208 19.35 -21.50 -12.72
N GLY A 209 18.13 -20.97 -12.56
CA GLY A 209 16.91 -21.77 -12.36
C GLY A 209 16.71 -22.90 -13.36
#